data_AF-A0A941JK91-F1
#
_entry.id   AF-A0A941JK91-F1
#
_cell.length_a   1.000
_cell.length_b   1.000
_cell.length_c   1.000
_cell.angle_alpha   90.00
_cell.angle_beta   90.00
_cell.angle_gamma   90.00
#
_symmetry.space_group_name_H-M   'P 1'
#
loop_
_entity.id
_entity.type
_entity.pdbx_description
1 polymer ?
#
loop_
_entity_poly.entity_id
_entity_poly.type
_entity_poly.pdbx_seq_one_letter_code
_entity_poly.pdbx_strand_id
1 'polypeptide(L)'
;MQQGNILTFTHLSQFKDIKDFNNSIEQWMLDLKSKFTKSELIALKRLIRFSAKVAGICNAKICTIVSATHENDGIGISRSTFKRMLIKAKKFGLLAVHEAVRKNGSTSSNVYVFNRFCGQSEPSKSEKLNHHNKTNNVN
;
A
#
# COMPACT_ATOMS: atom_id res chain seq x y z
N MET A 1 14.03 -2.91 9.43
CA MET A 1 13.02 -2.29 10.33
C MET A 1 12.19 -3.39 10.99
N GLN A 2 11.91 -3.32 12.30
CA GLN A 2 11.15 -4.38 13.00
C GLN A 2 9.66 -4.28 12.67
N GLN A 3 9.12 -5.35 12.08
CA GLN A 3 7.78 -5.45 11.50
C GLN A 3 6.63 -5.43 12.54
N GLY A 4 6.92 -5.56 13.83
CA GLY A 4 5.90 -5.77 14.86
C GLY A 4 5.08 -4.53 15.20
N ASN A 5 5.58 -3.33 14.87
CA ASN A 5 4.91 -2.10 15.24
C ASN A 5 4.77 -1.19 14.02
N ILE A 6 3.54 -1.04 13.52
CA ILE A 6 3.21 -0.10 12.44
C ILE A 6 3.64 1.34 12.78
N LEU A 7 3.78 1.66 14.08
CA LEU A 7 4.30 2.94 14.56
C LEU A 7 5.75 3.19 14.14
N THR A 8 6.54 2.15 13.83
CA THR A 8 7.90 2.35 13.29
C THR A 8 7.90 3.00 11.92
N PHE A 9 6.77 2.98 11.20
CA PHE A 9 6.61 3.55 9.88
C PHE A 9 5.88 4.90 9.88
N THR A 10 5.44 5.43 11.03
CA THR A 10 4.65 6.68 11.10
C THR A 10 5.35 7.87 10.48
N HIS A 11 6.69 7.91 10.54
CA HIS A 11 7.52 8.93 9.91
C HIS A 11 7.39 8.97 8.37
N LEU A 12 6.87 7.91 7.74
CA LEU A 12 6.57 7.87 6.30
C LEU A 12 5.21 8.52 5.97
N SER A 13 4.38 8.82 6.98
CA SER A 13 3.08 9.44 6.77
C SER A 13 3.25 10.87 6.28
N GLN A 14 2.50 11.23 5.24
CA GLN A 14 2.38 12.61 4.75
C GLN A 14 1.14 13.31 5.32
N PHE A 15 0.40 12.65 6.21
CA PHE A 15 -0.88 13.13 6.73
C PHE A 15 -0.79 13.44 8.22
N LYS A 16 -1.44 14.53 8.63
CA LYS A 16 -1.48 14.97 10.03
C LYS A 16 -2.38 14.06 10.87
N ASP A 17 -3.52 13.68 10.30
CA ASP A 17 -4.53 12.87 10.96
C ASP A 17 -5.37 12.10 9.93
N ILE A 18 -6.33 11.32 10.43
CA ILE A 18 -7.24 10.53 9.59
C ILE A 18 -8.14 11.41 8.70
N LYS A 19 -8.51 12.62 9.15
CA LYS A 19 -9.36 13.54 8.39
C LYS A 19 -8.62 14.08 7.19
N ASP A 20 -7.37 14.51 7.39
CA ASP A 20 -6.45 14.94 6.34
C ASP A 20 -6.20 13.82 5.32
N PHE A 21 -6.00 12.59 5.79
CA PHE A 21 -5.89 11.42 4.91
C PHE A 21 -7.16 11.19 4.08
N ASN A 22 -8.34 11.18 4.72
CA ASN A 22 -9.60 10.96 4.03
C ASN A 22 -9.89 12.04 2.98
N ASN A 23 -9.65 13.32 3.31
CA ASN A 23 -9.79 14.43 2.36
C ASN A 23 -8.89 14.25 1.14
N SER A 24 -7.63 13.83 1.34
CA SER A 24 -6.72 13.57 0.22
C SER A 24 -7.16 12.37 -0.61
N ILE A 25 -7.74 11.32 0.00
CA ILE A 25 -8.30 10.18 -0.73
C ILE A 25 -9.50 10.62 -1.58
N GLU A 26 -10.38 11.48 -1.05
CA GLU A 26 -11.51 12.01 -1.80
C GLU A 26 -11.05 12.76 -3.06
N GLN A 27 -10.02 13.61 -2.94
CA GLN A 27 -9.40 14.29 -4.08
C GLN A 27 -8.85 13.30 -5.11
N TRP A 28 -8.07 12.30 -4.68
CA TRP A 28 -7.57 11.25 -5.57
C TRP A 28 -8.69 10.47 -6.28
N MET A 29 -9.83 10.26 -5.61
CA MET A 29 -10.95 9.52 -6.18
C MET A 29 -11.72 10.31 -7.24
N LEU A 30 -11.59 11.63 -7.31
CA LEU A 30 -12.15 12.41 -8.42
C LEU A 30 -11.49 12.02 -9.75
N ASP A 31 -10.16 11.84 -9.74
CA ASP A 31 -9.39 11.58 -10.96
C ASP A 31 -9.26 10.09 -11.27
N LEU A 32 -9.02 9.27 -10.25
CA LEU A 32 -8.61 7.88 -10.45
C LEU A 32 -9.76 6.88 -10.46
N LYS A 33 -10.95 7.22 -9.92
CA LYS A 33 -12.05 6.25 -9.75
C LYS A 33 -12.43 5.56 -11.06
N SER A 34 -12.43 6.28 -12.18
CA SER A 34 -12.74 5.73 -13.51
C SER A 34 -11.62 4.85 -14.11
N LYS A 35 -10.39 4.93 -13.58
CA LYS A 35 -9.22 4.17 -14.05
C LYS A 35 -9.12 2.77 -13.42
N PHE A 36 -9.91 2.51 -12.38
CA PHE A 36 -10.00 1.23 -11.70
C PHE A 36 -11.29 0.49 -12.08
N THR A 37 -11.19 -0.83 -12.21
CA THR A 37 -12.37 -1.71 -12.31
C THR A 37 -13.11 -1.77 -10.97
N LYS A 38 -14.36 -2.23 -10.97
CA LYS A 38 -15.16 -2.40 -9.74
C LYS A 38 -14.43 -3.22 -8.66
N SER A 39 -13.85 -4.36 -9.03
CA SER A 39 -13.11 -5.22 -8.09
C SER A 39 -11.80 -4.59 -7.61
N GLU A 40 -11.11 -3.82 -8.44
CA GLU A 40 -9.94 -3.06 -8.01
C GLU A 40 -10.31 -1.92 -7.04
N LEU A 41 -11.46 -1.25 -7.24
CA LEU A 41 -11.97 -0.27 -6.29
C LEU A 41 -12.32 -0.90 -4.93
N ILE A 42 -12.86 -2.13 -4.92
CA ILE A 42 -13.07 -2.89 -3.67
C ILE A 42 -11.73 -3.13 -2.96
N ALA A 43 -10.71 -3.57 -3.70
CA ALA A 43 -9.36 -3.77 -3.19
C ALA A 43 -8.77 -2.49 -2.60
N LEU A 44 -8.88 -1.38 -3.33
CA LEU A 44 -8.34 -0.08 -2.93
C LEU A 44 -9.05 0.45 -1.68
N LYS A 45 -10.40 0.40 -1.64
CA LYS A 45 -11.18 0.79 -0.46
C LYS A 45 -10.78 -0.01 0.78
N ARG A 46 -10.57 -1.32 0.63
CA ARG A 46 -10.14 -2.16 1.77
C ARG A 46 -8.74 -1.77 2.24
N LEU A 47 -7.80 -1.51 1.32
CA LEU A 47 -6.47 -1.03 1.69
C LEU A 47 -6.50 0.34 2.39
N ILE A 48 -7.33 1.28 1.92
CA ILE A 48 -7.53 2.59 2.55
C ILE A 48 -8.03 2.42 3.99
N ARG A 49 -9.02 1.55 4.23
CA ARG A 49 -9.52 1.26 5.59
C ARG A 49 -8.43 0.71 6.51
N PHE A 50 -7.59 -0.20 6.03
CA PHE A 50 -6.45 -0.69 6.81
C PHE A 50 -5.43 0.41 7.10
N SER A 51 -5.33 1.40 6.21
CA SER A 51 -4.43 2.55 6.33
C SER A 51 -5.01 3.70 7.17
N ALA A 52 -6.19 3.53 7.75
CA ALA A 52 -6.79 4.50 8.66
C ALA A 52 -6.22 4.40 10.09
N LYS A 53 -5.71 3.22 10.49
CA LYS A 53 -5.12 3.00 11.82
C LYS A 53 -3.89 3.86 12.06
N VAL A 54 -3.06 4.02 11.03
CA VAL A 54 -1.98 5.00 10.97
C VAL A 54 -2.19 5.73 9.64
N ALA A 55 -2.63 6.98 9.70
CA ALA A 55 -3.10 7.74 8.53
C ALA A 55 -2.17 7.57 7.32
N GLY A 56 -2.67 6.95 6.25
CA GLY A 56 -1.93 6.74 5.00
C GLY A 56 -0.89 5.62 5.02
N ILE A 57 -0.75 4.83 6.08
CA ILE A 57 0.23 3.74 6.17
C ILE A 57 -0.43 2.41 6.48
N CYS A 58 -0.04 1.37 5.75
CA CYS A 58 -0.44 -0.01 6.04
C CYS A 58 0.74 -0.97 5.88
N ASN A 59 0.96 -1.88 6.83
CA ASN A 59 1.95 -2.96 6.74
C ASN A 59 1.33 -4.37 6.76
N ALA A 60 0.01 -4.46 6.55
CA ALA A 60 -0.71 -5.73 6.55
C ALA A 60 -0.35 -6.59 5.34
N LYS A 61 -0.30 -7.91 5.54
CA LYS A 61 -0.04 -8.85 4.44
C LYS A 61 -1.16 -8.79 3.42
N ILE A 62 -0.83 -8.96 2.13
CA ILE A 62 -1.83 -9.03 1.05
C ILE A 62 -2.93 -10.04 1.38
N CYS A 63 -2.55 -11.22 1.89
CA CYS A 63 -3.52 -12.25 2.27
C CYS A 63 -4.52 -11.75 3.32
N THR A 64 -4.05 -11.04 4.35
CA THR A 64 -4.91 -10.44 5.38
C THR A 64 -5.90 -9.44 4.79
N ILE A 65 -5.43 -8.54 3.92
CA ILE A 65 -6.28 -7.52 3.30
C ILE A 65 -7.31 -8.17 2.36
N VAL A 66 -6.87 -9.18 1.60
CA VAL A 66 -7.74 -9.94 0.69
C VAL A 66 -8.78 -10.72 1.48
N SER A 67 -8.41 -11.46 2.52
CA SER A 67 -9.35 -12.20 3.39
C SER A 67 -10.41 -11.27 3.96
N ALA A 68 -10.03 -10.07 4.41
CA ALA A 68 -10.98 -9.08 4.90
C ALA A 68 -12.00 -8.61 3.85
N THR A 69 -11.77 -8.81 2.55
CA THR A 69 -12.79 -8.51 1.51
C THR A 69 -13.90 -9.54 1.40
N HIS A 70 -13.70 -10.75 1.95
CA HIS A 70 -14.68 -11.84 1.97
C HIS A 70 -15.53 -11.85 3.26
N GLU A 71 -15.12 -11.10 4.28
CA GLU A 71 -15.88 -10.94 5.52
C GLU A 71 -17.16 -10.12 5.29
N ASN A 72 -18.20 -10.40 6.09
CA ASN A 72 -19.50 -9.70 6.09
C ASN A 72 -20.18 -9.65 4.70
N ASP A 73 -20.31 -10.82 4.06
CA ASP A 73 -20.92 -10.98 2.72
C ASP A 73 -20.29 -10.13 1.61
N GLY A 74 -19.04 -9.73 1.80
CA GLY A 74 -18.30 -9.01 0.79
C GLY A 74 -18.12 -9.85 -0.48
N ILE A 75 -18.14 -9.20 -1.64
CA ILE A 75 -17.96 -9.83 -2.97
C ILE A 75 -16.65 -10.61 -3.06
N GLY A 76 -15.67 -10.30 -2.20
CA GLY A 76 -14.36 -10.93 -2.22
C GLY A 76 -13.53 -10.50 -3.42
N ILE A 77 -12.22 -10.55 -3.28
CA ILE A 77 -11.30 -10.41 -4.42
C ILE A 77 -10.24 -11.49 -4.39
N SER A 78 -9.60 -11.72 -5.53
CA SER A 78 -8.38 -12.54 -5.60
C SER A 78 -7.13 -11.71 -5.28
N ARG A 79 -6.05 -12.40 -4.92
CA ARG A 79 -4.71 -11.79 -4.78
C ARG A 79 -4.25 -11.12 -6.08
N SER A 80 -4.58 -11.70 -7.24
CA SER A 80 -4.24 -11.13 -8.55
C SER A 80 -4.95 -9.80 -8.79
N THR A 81 -6.22 -9.66 -8.39
CA THR A 81 -6.94 -8.38 -8.43
C THR A 81 -6.29 -7.34 -7.51
N PHE A 82 -5.90 -7.73 -6.30
CA PHE A 82 -5.17 -6.81 -5.40
C PHE A 82 -3.84 -6.35 -6.00
N LYS A 83 -3.06 -7.25 -6.61
CA LYS A 83 -1.79 -6.90 -7.27
C LYS A 83 -1.99 -5.96 -8.46
N ARG A 84 -3.00 -6.20 -9.31
CA ARG A 84 -3.33 -5.30 -10.43
C ARG A 84 -3.71 -3.90 -9.94
N MET A 85 -4.52 -3.82 -8.88
CA MET A 85 -4.85 -2.56 -8.23
C MET A 85 -3.58 -1.84 -7.73
N LEU A 86 -2.67 -2.54 -7.05
CA LEU A 86 -1.41 -1.95 -6.57
C LEU A 86 -0.54 -1.42 -7.71
N ILE A 87 -0.42 -2.17 -8.81
CA ILE A 87 0.36 -1.73 -9.99
C ILE A 87 -0.20 -0.41 -10.52
N LYS A 88 -1.52 -0.30 -10.66
CA LYS A 88 -2.18 0.94 -11.08
C LYS A 88 -1.99 2.08 -10.07
N ALA A 89 -2.21 1.81 -8.79
CA ALA A 89 -2.06 2.81 -7.73
C ALA A 89 -0.63 3.39 -7.70
N LYS A 90 0.39 2.54 -7.84
CA LYS A 90 1.79 2.97 -7.98
C LYS A 90 2.01 3.79 -9.25
N LYS A 91 1.49 3.33 -10.40
CA LYS A 91 1.59 4.04 -11.68
C LYS A 91 1.00 5.44 -11.63
N PHE A 92 -0.11 5.62 -10.92
CA PHE A 92 -0.76 6.92 -10.76
C PHE A 92 -0.15 7.80 -9.67
N GLY A 93 0.86 7.32 -8.94
CA GLY A 93 1.45 8.06 -7.82
C GLY A 93 0.57 8.11 -6.58
N LEU A 94 -0.52 7.35 -6.51
CA LEU A 94 -1.42 7.31 -5.35
C LEU A 94 -0.72 6.79 -4.09
N LEU A 95 0.16 5.81 -4.25
CA LEU A 95 0.91 5.23 -3.14
C LEU A 95 2.28 4.72 -3.58
N ALA A 96 3.21 4.70 -2.65
CA ALA A 96 4.46 3.96 -2.72
C ALA A 96 4.33 2.62 -1.98
N VAL A 97 5.17 1.65 -2.37
CA VAL A 97 5.29 0.38 -1.64
C VAL A 97 6.75 0.14 -1.33
N HIS A 98 7.05 0.06 -0.04
CA HIS A 98 8.38 -0.26 0.47
C HIS A 98 8.40 -1.71 0.91
N GLU A 99 9.39 -2.45 0.45
CA GLU A 99 9.66 -3.78 1.00
C GLU A 99 10.37 -3.56 2.34
N ALA A 100 9.75 -3.97 3.45
CA ALA A 100 10.53 -4.06 4.68
C ALA A 100 11.54 -5.22 4.51
N VAL A 101 12.56 -5.37 5.34
CA VAL A 101 13.33 -6.62 5.46
C VAL A 101 13.52 -6.87 6.94
N ARG A 102 13.31 -8.11 7.40
CA ARG A 102 13.57 -8.47 8.79
C ARG A 102 15.08 -8.59 9.01
N LYS A 103 15.55 -8.27 10.22
CA LYS A 103 16.96 -8.41 10.60
C LYS A 103 17.49 -9.85 10.45
N ASN A 104 16.61 -10.86 10.41
CA ASN A 104 16.94 -12.27 10.26
C ASN A 104 16.83 -12.80 8.82
N GLY A 105 16.72 -11.93 7.81
CA GLY A 105 16.67 -12.33 6.39
C GLY A 105 15.35 -12.98 5.93
N SER A 106 14.40 -13.26 6.83
CA SER A 106 13.11 -13.86 6.44
C SER A 106 12.18 -12.86 5.73
N THR A 107 11.31 -13.39 4.86
CA THR A 107 10.37 -12.62 4.04
C THR A 107 9.54 -11.68 4.90
N SER A 108 9.58 -10.42 4.54
CA SER A 108 8.95 -9.29 5.21
C SER A 108 7.58 -8.95 4.64
N SER A 109 6.85 -8.08 5.33
CA SER A 109 5.65 -7.45 4.79
C SER A 109 6.05 -6.25 3.95
N ASN A 110 5.25 -5.98 2.93
CA ASN A 110 5.26 -4.67 2.28
C ASN A 110 4.65 -3.62 3.21
N VAL A 111 5.15 -2.40 3.09
CA VAL A 111 4.57 -1.19 3.68
C VAL A 111 4.01 -0.34 2.55
N TYR A 112 2.71 -0.12 2.57
CA TYR A 112 1.99 0.75 1.64
C TYR A 112 1.91 2.15 2.25
N VAL A 113 2.38 3.16 1.53
CA VAL A 113 2.40 4.55 1.98
C VAL A 113 1.66 5.39 0.94
N PHE A 114 0.51 5.95 1.33
CA PHE A 114 -0.28 6.82 0.47
C PHE A 114 0.39 8.19 0.34
N ASN A 115 0.39 8.72 -0.88
CA ASN A 115 0.89 10.06 -1.15
C ASN A 115 -0.24 11.08 -1.05
N ARG A 116 0.08 12.29 -0.61
CA ARG A 116 -0.86 13.41 -0.72
C ARG A 116 -1.22 13.65 -2.18
N PHE A 117 -2.45 14.08 -2.40
CA PHE A 117 -2.87 14.57 -3.71
C PHE A 117 -2.06 15.84 -4.02
N CYS A 118 -1.24 15.77 -5.06
CA CYS A 118 -0.57 16.93 -5.64
C CYS A 118 -1.20 17.15 -7.01
N GLY A 119 -1.75 18.33 -7.27
CA GLY A 119 -2.42 18.66 -8.54
C GLY A 119 -1.53 18.56 -9.79
N GLN A 120 -0.24 18.23 -9.62
CA GLN A 120 0.71 17.90 -10.67
C GLN A 120 1.47 16.64 -10.26
N SER A 121 1.20 15.54 -10.96
CA SER A 121 1.77 14.22 -10.68
C SER A 121 3.21 14.15 -11.18
N GLU A 122 4.19 14.53 -10.35
CA GLU A 122 5.55 14.04 -10.56
C GLU A 122 5.64 12.57 -10.13
N PRO A 123 6.16 11.67 -10.98
CA PRO A 123 6.31 10.27 -10.63
C PRO A 123 7.27 10.15 -9.45
N SER A 124 6.80 9.60 -8.33
CA SER A 124 7.62 9.37 -7.14
C SER A 124 8.86 8.56 -7.51
N LYS A 125 10.06 9.15 -7.30
CA LYS A 125 11.33 8.45 -7.47
C LYS A 125 11.27 7.17 -6.64
N SER A 126 11.32 6.03 -7.31
CA SER A 126 11.45 4.74 -6.62
C SER A 126 12.83 4.71 -5.99
N GLU A 127 12.91 4.88 -4.67
CA GLU A 127 14.11 4.56 -3.93
C GLU A 127 14.35 3.05 -4.07
N LYS A 128 15.21 2.69 -5.03
CA LYS A 128 15.79 1.37 -5.11
C LYS A 128 16.73 1.21 -3.92
N LEU A 129 16.19 0.80 -2.77
CA LEU A 129 17.03 0.27 -1.70
C LEU A 129 17.66 -1.02 -2.21
N ASN A 130 18.99 -0.98 -2.35
CA ASN A 130 19.82 -2.01 -2.94
C ASN A 130 19.48 -3.40 -2.41
N HIS A 131 18.82 -4.22 -3.23
CA HIS A 131 18.84 -5.67 -3.06
C HIS A 131 20.23 -6.15 -3.47
N HIS A 132 21.11 -6.32 -2.49
CA HIS A 132 22.38 -7.00 -2.71
C HIS A 132 22.07 -8.48 -2.91
N ASN A 133 21.96 -8.89 -4.18
CA ASN A 133 21.91 -10.29 -4.57
C ASN A 133 23.25 -10.94 -4.19
N LYS A 134 23.25 -11.82 -3.19
CA LYS A 134 24.27 -12.86 -3.04
C LYS A 134 23.57 -14.21 -2.86
N THR A 135 23.19 -14.80 -3.99
CA THR A 135 23.17 -16.26 -4.11
C THR A 135 24.62 -16.70 -4.24
N ASN A 136 25.25 -17.03 -3.11
CA ASN A 136 26.46 -17.84 -3.11
C ASN A 136 26.00 -19.30 -3.28
N ASN A 137 26.32 -19.88 -4.44
CA ASN A 137 26.38 -21.32 -4.61
C ASN A 137 27.40 -21.89 -3.62
N VAL A 138 27.07 -22.99 -2.94
CA VAL A 138 28.09 -23.93 -2.45
C VAL A 138 27.54 -25.36 -2.44
N ASN A 139 28.21 -26.18 -3.26
CA ASN A 139 28.30 -27.64 -3.41
C ASN A 139 27.18 -28.57 -2.94
#